data_AF-A0A524F7A4-F1
#
_entry.id   AF-A0A524F7A4-F1
#
_cell.length_a   1.000
_cell.length_b   1.000
_cell.length_c   1.000
_cell.angle_alpha   90.00
_cell.angle_beta   90.00
_cell.angle_gamma   90.00
#
_symmetry.space_group_name_H-M   'P 1'
#
loop_
_entity.id
_entity.type
_entity.pdbx_description
1 polymer ?
#
loop_
_entity_poly.entity_id
_entity_poly.type
_entity_poly.pdbx_seq_one_letter_code
_entity_poly.pdbx_strand_id
1 'polypeptide(L)'
;MVNTPKRCDNRYCNLKPEYRISYPNGEIFFRCAHHIAPYQIERDNDNCMIESLIFDESWITEFEESSEIISWLNRFIEEKRLEDKIIEFFDDNHMHHLMPIKVITEMFESLSLANQKKIKDKLVVIDYHNGNVTHFFGYIGKCLIKSIQEGE
;
A
#
# COMPACT_ATOMS: atom_id res chain seq x y z
N MET A 1 -13.26 36.92 5.36
CA MET A 1 -14.51 36.14 5.46
C MET A 1 -14.14 34.75 5.90
N VAL A 2 -14.68 34.30 7.03
CA VAL A 2 -14.35 33.00 7.63
C VAL A 2 -14.99 31.92 6.76
N ASN A 3 -14.20 30.97 6.25
CA ASN A 3 -14.70 29.79 5.56
C ASN A 3 -15.48 28.94 6.56
N THR A 4 -16.78 29.22 6.68
CA THR A 4 -17.69 28.36 7.43
C THR A 4 -17.80 27.03 6.69
N PRO A 5 -17.58 25.89 7.37
CA PRO A 5 -17.71 24.58 6.74
C PRO A 5 -19.16 24.41 6.27
N LYS A 6 -19.33 24.09 4.98
CA LYS A 6 -20.63 23.67 4.45
C LYS A 6 -21.03 22.40 5.22
N ARG A 7 -22.10 22.52 6.00
CA ARG A 7 -22.72 21.39 6.72
C ARG A 7 -23.10 20.32 5.71
N CYS A 8 -22.99 19.05 6.11
CA CYS A 8 -23.68 17.96 5.45
C CYS A 8 -25.17 18.32 5.39
N ASP A 9 -25.73 18.49 4.19
CA ASP A 9 -27.14 18.90 3.99
C ASP A 9 -28.15 17.79 4.34
N ASN A 10 -27.66 16.68 4.87
CA ASN A 10 -28.51 15.62 5.36
C ASN A 10 -29.05 16.02 6.75
N ARG A 11 -30.35 16.33 6.84
CA ARG A 11 -31.08 16.64 8.09
C ARG A 11 -30.96 15.56 9.19
N TYR A 12 -30.25 14.46 8.90
CA TYR A 12 -30.10 13.28 9.75
C TYR A 12 -28.66 12.97 10.23
N CYS A 13 -27.57 13.59 9.71
CA CYS A 13 -26.21 13.41 10.29
C CYS A 13 -25.87 14.57 11.25
N ASN A 14 -26.27 14.44 12.52
CA ASN A 14 -25.92 15.37 13.62
C ASN A 14 -24.51 15.11 14.21
N LEU A 15 -23.66 14.34 13.54
CA LEU A 15 -22.34 13.95 14.04
C LEU A 15 -21.24 14.85 13.47
N LYS A 16 -20.22 15.14 14.29
CA LYS A 16 -19.04 15.89 13.84
C LYS A 16 -18.31 15.06 12.77
N PRO A 17 -17.85 15.67 11.67
CA PRO A 17 -17.04 14.95 10.69
C PRO A 17 -15.74 14.46 11.34
N GLU A 18 -15.38 13.21 11.07
CA GLU A 18 -14.23 12.56 11.72
C GLU A 18 -12.89 12.94 11.09
N TYR A 19 -12.89 13.31 9.79
CA TYR A 19 -11.68 13.69 9.10
C TYR A 19 -11.96 14.66 7.94
N ARG A 20 -10.96 15.50 7.67
CA ARG A 20 -10.92 16.50 6.61
C ARG A 20 -9.95 16.02 5.54
N ILE A 21 -10.43 15.86 4.32
CA ILE A 21 -9.59 15.51 3.17
C ILE A 21 -9.40 16.80 2.36
N SER A 22 -8.13 17.15 2.08
CA SER A 22 -7.79 18.28 1.22
C SER A 22 -7.13 17.75 -0.06
N TYR A 23 -7.65 18.14 -1.22
CA TYR A 23 -7.16 17.71 -2.52
C TYR A 23 -6.19 18.73 -3.12
N PRO A 24 -5.30 18.34 -4.05
CA PRO A 24 -4.34 19.23 -4.71
C PRO A 24 -5.00 20.36 -5.52
N ASN A 25 -6.24 20.14 -5.97
CA ASN A 25 -7.06 21.15 -6.66
C ASN A 25 -7.67 22.20 -5.70
N GLY A 26 -7.41 22.09 -4.40
CA GLY A 26 -7.90 23.00 -3.36
C GLY A 26 -9.27 22.64 -2.79
N GLU A 27 -9.89 21.54 -3.22
CA GLU A 27 -11.17 21.09 -2.69
C GLU A 27 -11.01 20.43 -1.32
N ILE A 28 -12.01 20.65 -0.46
CA ILE A 28 -12.03 20.13 0.91
C ILE A 28 -13.32 19.36 1.11
N PHE A 29 -13.19 18.08 1.48
CA PHE A 29 -14.32 17.20 1.77
C PHE A 29 -14.31 16.74 3.23
N PHE A 30 -15.51 16.55 3.77
CA PHE A 30 -15.76 16.06 5.12
C PHE A 30 -16.55 14.76 5.03
N ARG A 31 -16.08 13.68 5.66
CA ARG A 31 -16.74 12.36 5.65
C ARG A 31 -17.39 12.09 7.02
N CYS A 32 -18.65 11.63 7.01
CA CYS A 32 -19.42 11.16 8.18
C CYS A 32 -19.40 9.61 8.14
N ALA A 33 -19.05 8.94 9.25
CA ALA A 33 -18.83 7.49 9.34
C ALA A 33 -20.04 6.62 8.97
N HIS A 34 -21.23 7.22 8.80
CA HIS A 34 -22.49 6.52 8.61
C HIS A 34 -22.79 6.08 7.17
N HIS A 35 -22.01 6.52 6.17
CA HIS A 35 -22.24 6.13 4.76
C HIS A 35 -21.18 5.13 4.27
N ILE A 36 -21.09 3.98 4.94
CA ILE A 36 -20.31 2.81 4.49
C ILE A 36 -21.29 1.72 4.03
N ALA A 37 -22.13 2.03 3.05
CA ALA A 37 -22.91 1.01 2.36
C ALA A 37 -23.02 1.36 0.86
N PRO A 38 -22.79 0.40 -0.04
CA PRO A 38 -23.08 0.58 -1.46
C PRO A 38 -24.61 0.54 -1.63
N TYR A 39 -25.23 1.66 -2.00
CA TYR A 39 -26.64 1.68 -2.37
C TYR A 39 -26.81 2.10 -3.83
N GLN A 40 -27.50 1.26 -4.60
CA GLN A 40 -28.13 1.65 -5.85
C GLN A 40 -29.20 2.70 -5.53
N ILE A 41 -29.04 3.90 -6.09
CA ILE A 41 -30.07 4.93 -6.05
C ILE A 41 -30.98 4.66 -7.25
N GLU A 42 -32.09 3.94 -7.03
CA GLU A 42 -33.22 4.03 -7.94
C GLU A 42 -33.79 5.45 -7.86
N ARG A 43 -34.01 6.04 -9.04
CA ARG A 43 -34.62 7.37 -9.16
C ARG A 43 -36.04 7.31 -8.62
N ASP A 44 -36.31 8.03 -7.55
CA ASP A 44 -37.60 8.66 -7.37
C ASP A 44 -37.43 10.18 -7.28
N ASN A 45 -38.33 10.83 -8.00
CA ASN A 45 -38.33 12.24 -8.37
C ASN A 45 -38.20 13.15 -7.15
N ASP A 46 -37.08 13.89 -7.07
CA ASP A 46 -37.10 15.36 -7.06
C ASP A 46 -35.67 15.90 -6.86
N ASN A 47 -35.08 16.32 -7.98
CA ASN A 47 -34.09 17.39 -8.06
C ASN A 47 -32.80 17.29 -7.22
N CYS A 48 -32.16 16.11 -7.17
CA CYS A 48 -30.76 16.01 -6.78
C CYS A 48 -29.90 15.69 -8.02
N MET A 49 -29.25 16.72 -8.57
CA MET A 49 -28.10 16.52 -9.46
C MET A 49 -26.97 15.94 -8.62
N ILE A 50 -26.99 14.63 -8.40
CA ILE A 50 -25.78 13.90 -8.05
C ILE A 50 -25.11 13.63 -9.38
N GLU A 51 -24.13 14.45 -9.75
CA GLU A 51 -23.08 13.97 -10.66
C GLU A 51 -22.51 12.73 -10.00
N SER A 52 -22.80 11.57 -10.60
CA SER A 52 -22.18 10.32 -10.22
C SER A 52 -20.69 10.46 -10.49
N LEU A 53 -19.94 10.94 -9.49
CA LEU A 53 -18.54 10.63 -9.36
C LEU A 53 -18.49 9.12 -9.18
N ILE A 54 -18.31 8.39 -10.27
CA ILE A 54 -17.83 7.02 -10.24
C ILE A 54 -16.45 7.14 -9.58
N PHE A 55 -16.43 7.01 -8.26
CA PHE A 55 -15.20 6.85 -7.50
C PHE A 55 -14.61 5.55 -8.01
N ASP A 56 -13.42 5.60 -8.56
CA ASP A 56 -12.70 4.41 -8.98
C ASP A 56 -12.29 3.66 -7.70
N GLU A 57 -13.17 2.77 -7.23
CA GLU A 57 -12.98 1.96 -6.02
C GLU A 57 -11.76 1.02 -6.12
N SER A 58 -11.15 0.92 -7.31
CA SER A 58 -9.94 0.13 -7.54
C SER A 58 -8.78 0.52 -6.62
N TRP A 59 -8.60 1.81 -6.33
CA TRP A 59 -7.48 2.27 -5.50
C TRP A 59 -7.61 1.85 -4.03
N ILE A 60 -8.83 1.66 -3.53
CA ILE A 60 -9.09 1.14 -2.17
C ILE A 60 -8.70 -0.33 -2.11
N THR A 61 -9.08 -1.11 -3.12
CA THR A 61 -8.76 -2.54 -3.18
C THR A 61 -7.26 -2.79 -3.31
N GLU A 62 -6.53 -1.96 -4.05
CA GLU A 62 -5.08 -2.08 -4.20
C GLU A 62 -4.32 -1.77 -2.90
N PHE A 63 -4.79 -0.77 -2.15
CA PHE A 63 -4.17 -0.39 -0.88
C PHE A 63 -4.37 -1.46 0.20
N GLU A 64 -5.58 -2.01 0.33
CA GLU A 64 -5.88 -3.09 1.27
C GLU A 64 -5.05 -4.35 0.96
N GLU A 65 -4.93 -4.72 -0.32
CA GLU A 65 -4.17 -5.91 -0.72
C GLU A 65 -2.66 -5.74 -0.50
N SER A 66 -2.12 -4.55 -0.72
CA SER A 66 -0.72 -4.22 -0.39
C SER A 66 -0.45 -4.39 1.10
N SER A 67 -1.34 -3.87 1.96
CA SER A 67 -1.23 -4.01 3.41
C SER A 67 -1.22 -5.47 3.87
N GLU A 68 -2.07 -6.32 3.29
CA GLU A 68 -2.07 -7.75 3.60
C GLU A 68 -0.76 -8.45 3.21
N ILE A 69 -0.18 -8.10 2.06
CA ILE A 69 1.09 -8.67 1.60
C ILE A 69 2.24 -8.26 2.53
N ILE A 70 2.26 -7.01 2.98
CA ILE A 70 3.27 -6.50 3.92
C ILE A 70 3.14 -7.21 5.27
N SER A 71 1.92 -7.36 5.79
CA SER A 71 1.67 -8.11 7.03
C SER A 71 2.14 -9.56 6.91
N TRP A 72 1.86 -10.20 5.77
CA TRP A 72 2.35 -11.55 5.47
C TRP A 72 3.88 -11.62 5.44
N LEU A 73 4.57 -10.66 4.81
CA LEU A 73 6.04 -10.64 4.74
C LEU A 73 6.66 -10.49 6.13
N ASN A 74 6.11 -9.60 6.96
CA ASN A 74 6.59 -9.39 8.33
C ASN A 74 6.47 -10.68 9.16
N ARG A 75 5.33 -11.36 9.07
CA ARG A 75 5.12 -12.65 9.72
C ARG A 75 6.06 -13.73 9.18
N PHE A 76 6.26 -13.77 7.86
CA PHE A 76 7.20 -14.71 7.24
C PHE A 76 8.62 -14.54 7.77
N ILE A 77 9.07 -13.29 7.93
CA ILE A 77 10.38 -12.96 8.48
C ILE A 77 10.51 -13.40 9.94
N GLU A 78 9.48 -13.17 10.74
CA GLU A 78 9.40 -13.61 12.14
C GLU A 78 9.46 -15.15 12.26
N GLU A 79 8.64 -15.86 11.48
CA GLU A 79 8.58 -17.33 11.49
C GLU A 79 9.92 -17.96 11.08
N LYS A 80 10.68 -17.30 10.20
CA LYS A 80 12.01 -17.74 9.76
C LYS A 80 13.16 -17.20 10.61
N ARG A 81 12.86 -16.40 11.65
CA ARG A 81 13.84 -15.76 12.55
C ARG A 81 14.90 -14.95 11.80
N LEU A 82 14.46 -14.11 10.87
CA LEU A 82 15.34 -13.33 10.00
C LEU A 82 15.46 -11.86 10.41
N GLU A 83 14.78 -11.40 11.45
CA GLU A 83 14.58 -9.99 11.84
C GLU A 83 15.90 -9.21 11.96
N ASP A 84 16.91 -9.83 12.58
CA ASP A 84 18.24 -9.24 12.80
C ASP A 84 19.27 -9.73 11.76
N LYS A 85 18.84 -10.38 10.69
CA LYS A 85 19.74 -11.02 9.75
C LYS A 85 20.37 -10.01 8.80
N ILE A 86 21.68 -10.16 8.62
CA ILE A 86 22.44 -9.50 7.55
C ILE A 86 22.44 -10.43 6.34
N ILE A 87 22.02 -9.89 5.20
CA ILE A 87 22.02 -10.56 3.92
C ILE A 87 23.30 -10.20 3.19
N GLU A 88 24.06 -11.23 2.79
CA GLU A 88 25.33 -11.09 2.10
C GLU A 88 25.14 -11.42 0.61
N PHE A 89 25.65 -10.57 -0.28
CA PHE A 89 25.59 -10.80 -1.72
C PHE A 89 26.70 -10.07 -2.47
N PHE A 90 26.93 -10.45 -3.73
CA PHE A 90 27.84 -9.78 -4.65
C PHE A 90 27.04 -9.08 -5.75
N ASP A 91 27.43 -7.84 -6.09
CA ASP A 91 26.83 -7.13 -7.23
C ASP A 91 27.48 -7.55 -8.58
N ASP A 92 27.05 -6.94 -9.68
CA ASP A 92 27.60 -7.21 -11.01
C ASP A 92 29.08 -6.82 -11.16
N ASN A 93 29.57 -5.92 -10.31
CA ASN A 93 30.96 -5.49 -10.24
C ASN A 93 31.79 -6.35 -9.28
N HIS A 94 31.25 -7.48 -8.79
CA HIS A 94 31.88 -8.38 -7.82
C HIS A 94 32.21 -7.70 -6.48
N MET A 95 31.55 -6.58 -6.16
CA MET A 95 31.67 -5.95 -4.84
C MET A 95 30.81 -6.71 -3.83
N HIS A 96 31.38 -6.96 -2.66
CA HIS A 96 30.69 -7.62 -1.57
C HIS A 96 29.83 -6.62 -0.78
N HIS A 97 28.55 -6.93 -0.63
CA HIS A 97 27.58 -6.10 0.08
C HIS A 97 26.99 -6.86 1.27
N LEU A 98 26.80 -6.13 2.37
CA LEU A 98 26.15 -6.58 3.59
C LEU A 98 24.94 -5.69 3.84
N MET A 99 23.73 -6.27 3.80
CA MET A 99 22.50 -5.51 3.89
C MET A 99 21.59 -6.09 4.99
N PRO A 100 21.22 -5.29 6.01
CA PRO A 100 20.22 -5.72 6.99
C PRO A 100 18.91 -6.06 6.28
N ILE A 101 18.23 -7.15 6.68
CA ILE A 101 16.96 -7.53 6.06
C ILE A 101 15.91 -6.41 6.10
N LYS A 102 15.99 -5.56 7.13
CA LYS A 102 15.10 -4.42 7.31
C LYS A 102 15.14 -3.44 6.13
N VAL A 103 16.31 -3.23 5.53
CA VAL A 103 16.43 -2.38 4.33
C VAL A 103 15.71 -3.00 3.14
N ILE A 104 15.76 -4.33 3.02
CA ILE A 104 15.08 -5.07 1.96
C ILE A 104 13.56 -5.03 2.16
N THR A 105 13.07 -5.12 3.39
CA THR A 105 11.63 -5.01 3.69
C THR A 105 11.11 -3.60 3.47
N GLU A 106 11.85 -2.57 3.87
CA GLU A 106 11.49 -1.17 3.61
C GLU A 106 11.41 -0.89 2.09
N MET A 107 12.34 -1.43 1.32
CA MET A 107 12.27 -1.35 -0.14
C MET A 107 11.03 -2.08 -0.66
N PHE A 108 10.71 -3.28 -0.14
CA PHE A 108 9.54 -4.04 -0.56
C PHE A 108 8.23 -3.27 -0.34
N GLU A 109 8.09 -2.55 0.77
CA GLU A 109 6.92 -1.71 1.06
C GLU A 109 6.76 -0.58 0.03
N SER A 110 7.85 -0.08 -0.53
CA SER A 110 7.83 0.97 -1.56
C SER A 110 7.47 0.48 -2.97
N LEU A 111 7.44 -0.83 -3.20
CA LEU A 111 7.14 -1.41 -4.52
C LEU A 111 5.66 -1.32 -4.88
N SER A 112 5.36 -1.30 -6.18
CA SER A 112 3.99 -1.47 -6.65
C SER A 112 3.41 -2.82 -6.24
N LEU A 113 2.09 -2.87 -6.03
CA LEU A 113 1.36 -4.08 -5.65
C LEU A 113 1.68 -5.28 -6.58
N ALA A 114 1.77 -5.03 -7.88
CA ALA A 114 2.11 -6.07 -8.87
C ALA A 114 3.50 -6.69 -8.62
N ASN A 115 4.49 -5.90 -8.19
CA ASN A 115 5.82 -6.38 -7.86
C ASN A 115 5.86 -7.07 -6.49
N GLN A 116 5.14 -6.53 -5.50
CA GLN A 116 4.99 -7.17 -4.20
C GLN A 116 4.39 -8.58 -4.32
N LYS A 117 3.34 -8.76 -5.12
CA LYS A 117 2.74 -10.07 -5.41
C LYS A 117 3.76 -11.04 -6.01
N LYS A 118 4.47 -10.61 -7.06
CA LYS A 118 5.49 -11.46 -7.72
C LYS A 118 6.58 -11.91 -6.74
N ILE A 119 7.04 -11.02 -5.87
CA ILE A 119 8.08 -11.35 -4.88
C ILE A 119 7.51 -12.29 -3.82
N LYS A 120 6.29 -12.04 -3.30
CA LYS A 120 5.58 -12.95 -2.39
C LYS A 120 5.45 -14.35 -2.99
N ASP A 121 4.96 -14.45 -4.22
CA ASP A 121 4.78 -15.74 -4.91
C ASP A 121 6.10 -16.50 -5.04
N LYS A 122 7.19 -15.79 -5.36
CA LYS A 122 8.53 -16.40 -5.42
C LYS A 122 9.01 -16.86 -4.05
N LEU A 123 8.83 -16.06 -2.99
CA LEU A 123 9.18 -16.46 -1.62
C LEU A 123 8.40 -17.71 -1.18
N VAL A 124 7.10 -17.77 -1.46
CA VAL A 124 6.25 -18.93 -1.16
C VAL A 124 6.77 -20.18 -1.87
N VAL A 125 7.10 -20.08 -3.16
CA VAL A 125 7.65 -21.22 -3.92
C VAL A 125 8.99 -21.67 -3.36
N ILE A 126 9.90 -20.73 -3.06
CA ILE A 126 11.20 -21.06 -2.49
C ILE A 126 11.02 -21.77 -1.14
N ASP A 127 10.15 -21.24 -0.29
CA ASP A 127 9.91 -21.81 1.04
C ASP A 127 9.27 -23.21 0.95
N TYR A 128 8.29 -23.39 0.06
CA TYR A 128 7.64 -24.67 -0.17
C TYR A 128 8.64 -25.77 -0.59
N HIS A 129 9.67 -25.40 -1.35
CA HIS A 129 10.75 -26.30 -1.75
C HIS A 129 11.91 -26.38 -0.74
N ASN A 130 11.75 -25.84 0.48
CA ASN A 130 12.82 -25.72 1.49
C ASN A 130 14.10 -25.05 0.95
N GLY A 131 13.93 -24.11 0.02
CA GLY A 131 15.02 -23.37 -0.59
C GLY A 131 15.60 -22.31 0.35
N ASN A 132 16.78 -21.79 -0.02
CA ASN A 132 17.41 -20.74 0.76
C ASN A 132 16.78 -19.37 0.47
N VAL A 133 15.88 -18.93 1.34
CA VAL A 133 15.20 -17.63 1.25
C VAL A 133 16.17 -16.45 1.32
N THR A 134 17.30 -16.58 2.03
CA THR A 134 18.28 -15.47 2.14
C THR A 134 19.04 -15.23 0.85
N HIS A 135 19.23 -16.28 0.04
CA HIS A 135 19.78 -16.12 -1.29
C HIS A 135 18.86 -15.27 -2.19
N PHE A 136 17.55 -15.45 -2.07
CA PHE A 136 16.59 -14.63 -2.82
C PHE A 136 16.53 -13.20 -2.28
N PHE A 137 16.61 -12.99 -0.97
CA PHE A 137 16.78 -11.65 -0.42
C PHE A 137 18.07 -10.98 -0.94
N GLY A 138 19.16 -11.74 -1.10
CA GLY A 138 20.40 -11.23 -1.72
C GLY A 138 20.20 -10.81 -3.18
N TYR A 139 19.41 -11.56 -3.96
CA TYR A 139 19.02 -11.16 -5.31
C TYR A 139 18.22 -9.85 -5.31
N ILE A 140 17.28 -9.68 -4.37
CA ILE A 140 16.54 -8.43 -4.22
C ILE A 140 17.48 -7.27 -3.86
N GLY A 141 18.39 -7.48 -2.91
CA GLY A 141 19.40 -6.49 -2.53
C GLY A 141 20.29 -6.07 -3.71
N LYS A 142 20.67 -7.02 -4.56
CA LYS A 142 21.39 -6.73 -5.81
C LYS A 142 20.59 -5.83 -6.76
N CYS A 143 19.30 -6.09 -6.94
CA CYS A 143 18.43 -5.22 -7.74
C CYS A 143 18.35 -3.80 -7.17
N LEU A 144 18.30 -3.65 -5.84
CA LEU A 144 18.30 -2.34 -5.19
C LEU A 144 19.59 -1.57 -5.48
N ILE A 145 20.76 -2.18 -5.27
CA ILE A 145 22.05 -1.54 -5.56
C ILE A 145 22.15 -1.11 -7.01
N LYS A 146 21.72 -1.97 -7.94
CA LYS A 146 21.69 -1.66 -9.36
C LYS A 146 20.82 -0.43 -9.66
N SER A 147 19.63 -0.35 -9.06
CA SER A 147 18.74 0.80 -9.27
C SER A 147 19.30 2.13 -8.76
N ILE A 148 20.15 2.08 -7.73
CA ILE A 148 20.83 3.26 -7.19
C ILE A 148 21.99 3.68 -8.12
N GLN A 149 22.77 2.72 -8.61
CA GLN A 149 23.92 2.97 -9.50
C GLN A 149 23.51 3.48 -10.90
N GLU A 150 22.34 3.08 -11.40
CA GLU A 150 21.81 3.52 -12.70
C GLU A 150 21.02 4.85 -12.61
N GLY A 151 20.77 5.35 -11.40
CA GLY A 151 20.04 6.59 -11.14
C GLY A 151 20.91 7.85 -11.01
N GLU A 152 22.24 7.72 -11.21
CA GLU A 152 23.22 8.81 -11.32
C GLU A 152 23.61 9.07 -12.78
#